data_AF-A0A0K0EM86-F1
#
_entry.id   AF-A0A0K0EM86-F1
#
_cell.length_a   1.000
_cell.length_b   1.000
_cell.length_c   1.000
_cell.angle_alpha   90.00
_cell.angle_beta   90.00
_cell.angle_gamma   90.00
#
_symmetry.space_group_name_H-M   'P 1'
#
loop_
_entity.id
_entity.type
_entity.pdbx_description
1 polymer ?
#
loop_
_entity_poly.entity_id
_entity_poly.type
_entity_poly.pdbx_seq_one_letter_code
_entity_poly.pdbx_strand_id
1 'polypeptide(L)'
;MNFRYLIKFNIILYIVLFISYTYGCLPIIPPVTTPPPPDCCDPLTLNLKRRVPPPAGSFSAGWDQCSLLNSYSNEPCPTRGMFTCRVAPYSNSVNANLQLIQNNLTVVEEETNKDISEIWVNCVNGQWKINGKSFTHVSCSER
;
A
#
# COMPACT_ATOMS: atom_id res chain seq x y z
N MET A 1 -81.31 -0.36 -3.92
CA MET A 1 -79.89 -0.11 -4.28
C MET A 1 -79.13 -1.41 -4.07
N ASN A 2 -78.61 -1.97 -5.16
CA ASN A 2 -78.40 -3.42 -5.35
C ASN A 2 -77.34 -4.04 -4.42
N PHE A 3 -77.75 -4.99 -3.56
CA PHE A 3 -76.89 -5.82 -2.69
C PHE A 3 -75.67 -6.42 -3.42
N ARG A 4 -75.81 -6.71 -4.73
CA ARG A 4 -74.72 -7.14 -5.61
C ARG A 4 -73.54 -6.17 -5.69
N TYR A 5 -73.75 -4.85 -5.60
CA TYR A 5 -72.66 -3.87 -5.63
C TYR A 5 -71.88 -3.85 -4.31
N LEU A 6 -72.56 -4.02 -3.17
CA LEU A 6 -71.91 -4.09 -1.86
C LEU A 6 -70.99 -5.31 -1.76
N ILE A 7 -71.43 -6.47 -2.28
CA ILE A 7 -70.59 -7.68 -2.32
C ILE A 7 -69.36 -7.46 -3.22
N LYS A 8 -69.56 -6.91 -4.44
CA LYS A 8 -68.44 -6.64 -5.36
C LYS A 8 -67.43 -5.64 -4.76
N PHE A 9 -67.92 -4.59 -4.09
CA PHE A 9 -67.06 -3.61 -3.44
C PHE A 9 -66.24 -4.23 -2.30
N ASN A 10 -66.86 -5.06 -1.45
CA ASN A 10 -66.15 -5.75 -0.37
C ASN A 10 -65.08 -6.72 -0.90
N ILE A 11 -65.36 -7.46 -1.98
CA ILE A 11 -64.37 -8.37 -2.59
C ILE A 11 -63.17 -7.59 -3.13
N ILE A 12 -63.41 -6.47 -3.82
CA ILE A 12 -62.32 -5.63 -4.34
C ILE A 12 -61.49 -5.05 -3.19
N LEU A 13 -62.14 -4.55 -2.13
CA LEU A 13 -61.45 -4.04 -0.94
C LEU A 13 -60.55 -5.11 -0.30
N TYR A 14 -61.05 -6.34 -0.20
CA TYR A 14 -60.29 -7.46 0.36
C TYR A 14 -59.07 -7.81 -0.50
N ILE A 15 -59.21 -7.78 -1.82
CA ILE A 15 -58.09 -8.02 -2.75
C ILE A 15 -57.03 -6.91 -2.62
N VAL A 16 -57.44 -5.65 -2.56
CA VAL A 16 -56.51 -4.51 -2.40
C VAL A 16 -55.77 -4.60 -1.07
N LEU A 17 -56.47 -4.92 0.02
CA LEU A 17 -55.86 -5.12 1.34
C LEU A 17 -54.86 -6.28 1.32
N PHE A 18 -55.23 -7.42 0.71
CA PHE A 18 -54.35 -8.58 0.61
C PHE A 18 -53.07 -8.27 -0.18
N ILE A 19 -53.18 -7.59 -1.32
CA ILE A 19 -52.03 -7.15 -2.12
C ILE A 19 -51.17 -6.18 -1.31
N SER A 20 -51.75 -5.17 -0.66
CA SER A 20 -50.95 -4.23 0.14
C SER A 20 -50.19 -4.91 1.28
N TYR A 21 -50.77 -5.94 1.89
CA TYR A 21 -50.12 -6.73 2.94
C TYR A 21 -48.95 -7.57 2.41
N THR A 22 -49.09 -8.17 1.22
CA THR A 22 -48.00 -8.98 0.64
C THR A 22 -46.84 -8.12 0.13
N TYR A 23 -47.11 -6.92 -0.39
CA TYR A 23 -46.07 -6.03 -0.91
C TYR A 23 -45.45 -5.11 0.16
N GLY A 24 -46.13 -4.84 1.27
CA GLY A 24 -45.63 -3.95 2.33
C GLY A 24 -44.45 -4.52 3.13
N CYS A 25 -44.27 -5.84 3.12
CA CYS A 25 -43.26 -6.53 3.93
C CYS A 25 -42.16 -7.22 3.12
N LEU A 26 -41.92 -6.82 1.85
CA LEU A 26 -40.71 -7.26 1.15
C LEU A 26 -39.50 -6.67 1.91
N PRO A 27 -38.67 -7.50 2.58
CA PRO A 27 -37.49 -6.98 3.23
C PRO A 27 -36.61 -6.37 2.15
N ILE A 28 -36.32 -5.07 2.28
CA ILE A 28 -35.27 -4.42 1.51
C ILE A 28 -33.98 -5.08 2.02
N ILE A 29 -33.46 -6.05 1.26
CA ILE A 29 -32.10 -6.54 1.48
C ILE A 29 -31.21 -5.34 1.21
N PRO A 30 -30.56 -4.74 2.23
CA PRO A 30 -29.65 -3.64 1.96
C PRO A 30 -28.58 -4.17 1.00
N PRO A 31 -28.19 -3.39 -0.02
CA PRO A 31 -27.11 -3.81 -0.90
C PRO A 31 -25.89 -4.11 -0.03
N VAL A 32 -25.31 -5.30 -0.22
CA VAL A 32 -24.05 -5.67 0.42
C VAL A 32 -23.00 -4.70 -0.11
N THR A 33 -22.65 -3.69 0.68
CA THR A 33 -21.51 -2.83 0.37
C THR A 33 -20.25 -3.64 0.63
N THR A 34 -19.61 -4.12 -0.43
CA THR A 34 -18.27 -4.67 -0.35
C THR A 34 -17.35 -3.55 0.13
N PRO A 35 -16.59 -3.73 1.22
CA PRO A 35 -15.57 -2.75 1.58
C PRO A 35 -14.56 -2.62 0.43
N PRO A 36 -13.97 -1.43 0.22
CA PRO A 36 -12.91 -1.27 -0.77
C PRO A 36 -11.78 -2.25 -0.45
N PRO A 37 -11.07 -2.78 -1.47
CA PRO A 37 -9.89 -3.58 -1.23
C PRO A 37 -8.88 -2.78 -0.40
N PRO A 38 -8.13 -3.43 0.50
CA PRO A 38 -7.09 -2.75 1.25
C PRO A 38 -6.08 -2.11 0.29
N ASP A 39 -5.62 -0.90 0.63
CA ASP A 39 -4.57 -0.18 -0.12
C ASP A 39 -3.23 -0.91 0.03
N CYS A 40 -3.05 -1.96 -0.78
CA CYS A 40 -1.85 -2.79 -0.81
C CYS A 40 -0.76 -2.16 -1.66
N CYS A 41 0.49 -2.36 -1.28
CA CYS A 41 1.65 -2.11 -2.14
C CYS A 41 2.09 -3.42 -2.80
N ASP A 42 2.71 -3.30 -3.96
CA ASP A 42 3.47 -4.40 -4.53
C ASP A 42 4.63 -4.79 -3.60
N PRO A 43 5.03 -6.07 -3.58
CA PRO A 43 6.22 -6.53 -2.86
C PRO A 43 7.44 -5.65 -3.15
N LEU A 44 8.16 -5.32 -2.09
CA LEU A 44 9.33 -4.44 -2.18
C LEU A 44 10.48 -5.22 -2.83
N THR A 45 10.66 -5.01 -4.12
CA THR A 45 11.75 -5.62 -4.90
C THR A 45 12.72 -4.57 -5.41
N LEU A 46 13.97 -4.98 -5.67
CA LEU A 46 14.99 -4.12 -6.30
C LEU A 46 14.67 -3.77 -7.77
N ASN A 47 13.74 -4.51 -8.39
CA ASN A 47 13.19 -4.17 -9.70
C ASN A 47 12.24 -2.96 -9.60
N LEU A 48 11.46 -2.87 -8.53
CA LEU A 48 10.54 -1.75 -8.29
C LEU A 48 11.28 -0.48 -7.86
N LYS A 49 12.32 -0.63 -7.05
CA LYS A 49 13.16 0.48 -6.54
C LYS A 49 14.61 0.26 -6.95
N ARG A 50 14.98 0.81 -8.11
CA ARG A 50 16.28 0.59 -8.72
C ARG A 50 17.42 1.14 -7.87
N ARG A 51 18.51 0.37 -7.78
CA ARG A 51 19.79 0.84 -7.25
C ARG A 51 20.39 1.94 -8.14
N VAL A 52 20.80 3.05 -7.54
CA VAL A 52 21.54 4.13 -8.19
C VAL A 52 22.75 4.52 -7.36
N PRO A 53 23.79 5.13 -7.96
CA PRO A 53 24.86 5.75 -7.19
C PRO A 53 24.33 6.89 -6.28
N PRO A 54 25.01 7.18 -5.16
CA PRO A 54 24.73 8.34 -4.33
C PRO A 54 24.70 9.63 -5.15
N PRO A 55 23.73 10.54 -4.94
CA PRO A 55 23.69 11.82 -5.63
C PRO A 55 24.93 12.65 -5.34
N ALA A 56 25.36 13.46 -6.32
CA ALA A 56 26.47 14.37 -6.15
C ALA A 56 26.20 15.34 -4.98
N GLY A 57 27.18 15.49 -4.08
CA GLY A 57 27.07 16.35 -2.90
C GLY A 57 26.34 15.71 -1.70
N SER A 58 25.83 14.48 -1.83
CA SER A 58 25.34 13.71 -0.67
C SER A 58 26.50 13.20 0.18
N PHE A 59 26.22 12.74 1.41
CA PHE A 59 27.22 12.26 2.36
C PHE A 59 28.06 11.08 1.81
N SER A 60 27.43 10.15 1.11
CA SER A 60 28.10 9.01 0.48
C SER A 60 28.54 9.24 -0.97
N ALA A 61 28.54 10.49 -1.45
CA ALA A 61 29.04 10.80 -2.80
C ALA A 61 30.49 10.29 -2.97
N GLY A 62 30.71 9.47 -4.00
CA GLY A 62 32.01 8.87 -4.30
C GLY A 62 32.39 7.64 -3.47
N TRP A 63 31.48 7.12 -2.63
CA TRP A 63 31.69 5.85 -1.94
C TRP A 63 31.59 4.66 -2.90
N ASP A 64 32.17 3.53 -2.50
CA ASP A 64 32.14 2.31 -3.31
C ASP A 64 30.71 1.76 -3.38
N GLN A 65 30.34 1.23 -4.54
CA GLN A 65 29.03 0.65 -4.85
C GLN A 65 29.07 -0.89 -4.85
N CYS A 66 30.13 -1.50 -4.31
CA CYS A 66 30.23 -2.96 -4.19
C CYS A 66 29.40 -3.55 -3.04
N SER A 67 28.81 -2.71 -2.18
CA SER A 67 27.98 -3.13 -1.06
C SER A 67 26.75 -3.94 -1.48
N LEU A 68 26.28 -4.79 -0.58
CA LEU A 68 25.13 -5.68 -0.77
C LEU A 68 23.83 -4.95 -0.40
N LEU A 69 22.97 -4.74 -1.39
CA LEU A 69 21.63 -4.18 -1.19
C LEU A 69 20.59 -5.31 -1.23
N ASN A 70 19.77 -5.40 -0.19
CA ASN A 70 18.64 -6.30 -0.10
C ASN A 70 17.35 -5.52 0.19
N SER A 71 16.20 -6.10 -0.18
CA SER A 71 14.88 -5.60 0.18
C SER A 71 14.02 -6.72 0.77
N TYR A 72 13.13 -6.35 1.69
CA TYR A 72 12.23 -7.26 2.37
C TYR A 72 10.83 -6.63 2.51
N SER A 73 9.78 -7.42 2.33
CA SER A 73 8.40 -7.02 2.62
C SER A 73 7.54 -8.25 2.92
N ASN A 74 6.57 -8.13 3.83
CA ASN A 74 5.68 -9.23 4.19
C ASN A 74 4.62 -9.50 3.11
N GLU A 75 4.59 -10.70 2.53
CA GLU A 75 3.61 -11.07 1.50
C GLU A 75 2.27 -11.53 2.09
N PRO A 76 1.14 -11.43 1.35
CA PRO A 76 0.97 -10.94 -0.02
C PRO A 76 0.57 -9.45 -0.16
N CYS A 77 0.14 -8.79 0.92
CA CYS A 77 -0.25 -7.37 0.94
C CYS A 77 0.61 -6.63 1.98
N PRO A 78 1.87 -6.28 1.63
CA PRO A 78 2.78 -5.67 2.58
C PRO A 78 2.36 -4.25 2.95
N THR A 79 2.24 -4.00 4.25
CA THR A 79 2.07 -2.64 4.81
C THR A 79 3.38 -2.00 5.22
N ARG A 80 4.44 -2.80 5.34
CA ARG A 80 5.79 -2.39 5.74
C ARG A 80 6.83 -3.19 4.98
N GLY A 81 7.95 -2.54 4.67
CA GLY A 81 9.11 -3.16 4.04
C GLY A 81 10.40 -2.54 4.57
N MET A 82 11.53 -3.16 4.23
CA MET A 82 12.85 -2.73 4.67
C MET A 82 13.83 -2.83 3.50
N PHE A 83 14.73 -1.86 3.41
CA PHE A 83 15.97 -1.98 2.66
C PHE A 83 17.11 -2.19 3.63
N THR A 84 18.03 -3.08 3.26
CA THR A 84 19.25 -3.35 4.01
C THR A 84 20.44 -3.15 3.08
N CYS A 85 21.38 -2.31 3.48
CA CYS A 85 22.67 -2.13 2.83
C CYS A 85 23.76 -2.70 3.74
N ARG A 86 24.59 -3.58 3.21
CA ARG A 86 25.65 -4.23 3.96
C ARG A 86 26.98 -4.12 3.25
N VAL A 87 28.06 -3.95 4.00
CA VAL A 87 29.42 -4.00 3.46
C VAL A 87 29.67 -5.33 2.75
N ALA A 88 30.29 -5.28 1.58
CA ALA A 88 30.64 -6.45 0.81
C ALA A 88 31.58 -7.37 1.61
N PRO A 89 31.36 -8.70 1.56
CA PRO A 89 32.33 -9.62 2.14
C PRO A 89 33.68 -9.40 1.46
N TYR A 90 34.76 -9.42 2.25
CA TYR A 90 36.15 -9.20 1.79
C TYR A 90 36.50 -7.77 1.36
N SER A 91 35.61 -6.79 1.59
CA SER A 91 35.96 -5.38 1.49
C SER A 91 36.72 -4.89 2.73
N ASN A 92 37.54 -3.85 2.58
CA ASN A 92 38.15 -3.13 3.70
C ASN A 92 37.24 -2.01 4.25
N SER A 93 36.08 -1.79 3.62
CA SER A 93 35.09 -0.81 4.06
C SER A 93 34.56 -1.14 5.46
N VAL A 94 34.22 -0.11 6.23
CA VAL A 94 33.75 -0.26 7.63
C VAL A 94 32.30 0.18 7.78
N ASN A 95 31.88 1.15 6.97
CA ASN A 95 30.56 1.73 7.03
C ASN A 95 29.77 1.36 5.79
N ALA A 96 28.50 1.01 5.99
CA ALA A 96 27.51 0.96 4.94
C ALA A 96 26.63 2.21 5.03
N ASN A 97 26.30 2.80 3.90
CA ASN A 97 25.37 3.92 3.82
C ASN A 97 24.23 3.56 2.86
N LEU A 98 23.01 3.73 3.35
CA LEU A 98 21.77 3.48 2.64
C LEU A 98 21.01 4.80 2.49
N GLN A 99 20.63 5.16 1.27
CA GLN A 99 19.87 6.37 0.98
C GLN A 99 18.61 6.03 0.19
N LEU A 100 17.49 6.65 0.57
CA LEU A 100 16.28 6.68 -0.25
C LEU A 100 16.26 7.97 -1.05
N ILE A 101 16.11 7.87 -2.38
CA ILE A 101 16.32 9.00 -3.29
C ILE A 101 15.06 9.28 -4.11
N GLN A 102 14.63 10.54 -4.10
CA GLN A 102 13.56 11.05 -4.96
C GLN A 102 14.14 11.64 -6.24
N ASN A 103 13.55 11.27 -7.37
CA ASN A 103 13.90 11.74 -8.71
C ASN A 103 15.39 11.62 -9.07
N ASN A 104 16.10 10.63 -8.50
CA ASN A 104 17.53 10.39 -8.70
C ASN A 104 18.45 11.58 -8.30
N LEU A 105 17.97 12.50 -7.46
CA LEU A 105 18.69 13.72 -7.12
C LEU A 105 18.65 14.05 -5.63
N THR A 106 17.47 13.93 -5.01
CA THR A 106 17.25 14.37 -3.63
C THR A 106 17.26 13.19 -2.69
N VAL A 107 18.16 13.18 -1.71
CA VAL A 107 18.14 12.23 -0.60
C VAL A 107 16.96 12.59 0.32
N VAL A 108 16.04 11.64 0.46
CA VAL A 108 14.81 11.78 1.26
C VAL A 108 15.04 11.31 2.69
N GLU A 109 15.78 10.22 2.83
CA GLU A 109 16.21 9.59 4.07
C GLU A 109 17.59 8.97 3.84
N GLU A 110 18.41 8.93 4.87
CA GLU A 110 19.73 8.32 4.88
C GLU A 110 19.99 7.66 6.22
N GLU A 111 20.63 6.50 6.19
CA GLU A 111 21.13 5.80 7.37
C GLU A 111 22.56 5.34 7.11
N THR A 112 23.47 5.62 8.06
CA THR A 112 24.86 5.16 8.02
C THR A 112 25.22 4.46 9.31
N ASN A 113 25.65 3.22 9.20
CA ASN A 113 26.05 2.38 10.31
C ASN A 113 27.24 1.52 9.92
N LYS A 114 27.93 1.02 10.96
CA LYS A 114 29.03 0.06 10.78
C LYS A 114 28.47 -1.27 10.29
N ASP A 115 29.08 -1.85 9.25
CA ASP A 115 28.69 -3.11 8.59
C ASP A 115 27.31 -3.07 7.89
N ILE A 116 26.22 -2.70 8.58
CA ILE A 116 24.85 -2.81 8.05
C ILE A 116 24.04 -1.54 8.36
N SER A 117 23.41 -0.97 7.34
CA SER A 117 22.42 0.11 7.43
C SER A 117 21.05 -0.34 6.94
N GLU A 118 20.01 0.00 7.70
CA GLU A 118 18.64 -0.46 7.43
C GLU A 118 17.65 0.71 7.45
N ILE A 119 16.77 0.78 6.45
CA ILE A 119 15.70 1.76 6.41
C ILE A 119 14.36 1.05 6.23
N TRP A 120 13.45 1.27 7.17
CA TRP A 120 12.08 0.78 7.14
C TRP A 120 11.16 1.77 6.42
N VAL A 121 10.35 1.27 5.49
CA VAL A 121 9.39 2.03 4.71
C VAL A 121 7.98 1.50 4.91
N ASN A 122 6.98 2.37 4.82
CA ASN A 122 5.58 2.03 4.99
C ASN A 122 4.84 2.13 3.65
N CYS A 123 3.87 1.25 3.44
CA CYS A 123 2.92 1.38 2.35
C CYS A 123 1.80 2.32 2.76
N VAL A 124 1.57 3.38 1.98
CA VAL A 124 0.46 4.31 2.17
C VAL A 124 -0.20 4.56 0.82
N ASN A 125 -1.48 4.22 0.69
CA ASN A 125 -2.27 4.37 -0.55
C ASN A 125 -1.58 3.70 -1.76
N GLY A 126 -1.10 2.47 -1.59
CA GLY A 126 -0.39 1.73 -2.64
C GLY A 126 1.00 2.25 -3.01
N GLN A 127 1.58 3.17 -2.21
CA GLN A 127 2.91 3.72 -2.45
C GLN A 127 3.83 3.54 -1.25
N TRP A 128 5.07 3.11 -1.53
CA TRP A 128 6.15 3.04 -0.55
C TRP A 128 6.63 4.45 -0.17
N LYS A 129 6.57 4.77 1.12
CA LYS A 129 6.93 6.08 1.70
C LYS A 129 7.70 5.93 3.00
N ILE A 130 8.46 6.97 3.32
CA ILE A 130 9.10 7.16 4.63
C ILE A 130 8.78 8.55 5.14
N ASN A 131 8.31 8.67 6.39
CA ASN A 131 7.95 9.96 6.98
C ASN A 131 7.03 10.82 6.08
N GLY A 132 6.10 10.19 5.35
CA GLY A 132 5.20 10.83 4.38
C GLY A 132 5.82 11.19 3.02
N LYS A 133 7.12 11.05 2.84
CA LYS A 133 7.85 11.35 1.61
C LYS A 133 7.97 10.11 0.71
N SER A 134 7.80 10.31 -0.60
CA SER A 134 8.01 9.26 -1.60
C SER A 134 9.45 9.21 -2.06
N PHE A 135 9.90 8.02 -2.46
CA PHE A 135 11.22 7.81 -3.05
C PHE A 135 11.09 6.91 -4.28
N THR A 136 12.05 7.06 -5.19
CA THR A 136 12.06 6.45 -6.53
C THR A 136 13.21 5.47 -6.69
N HIS A 137 14.33 5.75 -6.02
CA HIS A 137 15.57 4.99 -6.14
C HIS A 137 16.15 4.75 -4.75
N VAL A 138 17.08 3.81 -4.68
CA VAL A 138 17.84 3.50 -3.47
C VAL A 138 19.32 3.53 -3.82
N SER A 139 20.13 4.16 -2.99
CA SER A 139 21.58 4.05 -3.05
C SER A 139 22.06 3.22 -1.86
N CYS A 140 22.99 2.32 -2.12
CA CYS A 140 23.65 1.52 -1.11
C CYS A 140 25.14 1.56 -1.45
N SER A 141 25.94 1.99 -0.49
CA SER A 141 27.36 2.29 -0.70
C SER A 141 28.18 1.97 0.55
N GLU A 142 29.50 1.86 0.40
CA GLU A 142 30.41 1.52 1.49
C GLU A 142 31.71 2.31 1.48
N ARG A 143 32.31 2.49 2.67
CA ARG A 143 33.62 3.13 2.86
C ARG A 143 34.28 2.72 4.17
#